data_AF-A0A6N7M791-F1
#
_entry.id   AF-A0A6N7M791-F1
#
_cell.length_a   1.000
_cell.length_b   1.000
_cell.length_c   1.000
_cell.angle_alpha   90.00
_cell.angle_beta   90.00
_cell.angle_gamma   90.00
#
_symmetry.space_group_name_H-M   'P 1'
#
loop_
_entity.id
_entity.type
_entity.pdbx_description
1 polymer ?
#
loop_
_entity_poly.entity_id
_entity_poly.type
_entity_poly.pdbx_seq_one_letter_code
_entity_poly.pdbx_strand_id
1 'polypeptide(L)'
;MSKNNVTQKDIAQVLNISRGTVDRALHNRRGISDRVKARIIAKAKELGYSPNKIAQFLVTGRSVNIAIITPGDLLWEKVKQGAQSFLSVLDNRIVNIKWHETSVHDAVYEPAH
;
A
#
# COMPACT_ATOMS: atom_id res chain seq x y z
N MET A 1 0.12 26.37 4.99
CA MET A 1 0.39 25.74 6.31
C MET A 1 0.68 24.26 6.07
N SER A 2 1.89 23.78 6.38
CA SER A 2 2.24 22.37 6.22
C SER A 2 1.41 21.52 7.19
N LYS A 3 0.66 20.54 6.66
CA LYS A 3 -0.04 19.54 7.49
C LYS A 3 1.06 18.68 8.13
N ASN A 4 1.42 18.97 9.39
CA ASN A 4 2.36 18.15 10.14
C ASN A 4 1.74 16.76 10.35
N ASN A 5 2.15 15.79 9.54
CA ASN A 5 1.76 14.41 9.71
C ASN A 5 2.35 13.89 11.02
N VAL A 6 1.49 13.42 11.93
CA VAL A 6 1.93 12.78 13.16
C VAL A 6 2.78 11.56 12.81
N THR A 7 3.93 11.45 13.48
CA THR A 7 4.89 10.38 13.31
C THR A 7 4.90 9.43 14.51
N GLN A 8 5.53 8.27 14.37
CA GLN A 8 5.74 7.36 15.50
C GLN A 8 6.59 7.99 16.62
N LYS A 9 7.46 8.97 16.27
CA LYS A 9 8.28 9.70 17.23
C LYS A 9 7.41 10.57 18.13
N ASP A 10 6.41 11.24 17.56
CA ASP A 10 5.49 12.09 18.31
C ASP A 10 4.66 11.26 19.30
N ILE A 11 4.13 10.11 18.86
CA ILE A 11 3.41 9.17 19.73
C ILE A 11 4.31 8.69 20.87
N ALA A 12 5.57 8.37 20.57
CA ALA A 12 6.55 7.90 21.55
C ALA A 12 6.85 8.98 22.61
N GLN A 13 6.98 10.24 22.18
CA GLN A 13 7.19 11.39 23.08
C GLN A 13 5.98 11.62 23.99
N VAL A 14 4.76 11.62 23.43
CA VAL A 14 3.53 11.83 24.22
C VAL A 14 3.30 10.74 25.26
N LEU A 15 3.65 9.49 24.95
CA LEU A 15 3.47 8.35 25.85
C LEU A 15 4.69 8.06 26.74
N ASN A 16 5.77 8.82 26.59
CA ASN A 16 7.06 8.60 27.24
C ASN A 16 7.56 7.15 27.13
N ILE A 17 7.61 6.62 25.91
CA ILE A 17 8.08 5.26 25.60
C ILE A 17 9.03 5.29 24.40
N SER A 18 9.74 4.18 24.16
CA SER A 18 10.62 4.10 22.99
C SER A 18 9.83 4.06 21.68
N ARG A 19 10.41 4.64 20.60
CA ARG A 19 9.87 4.49 19.23
C ARG A 19 9.72 3.02 18.83
N GLY A 20 10.64 2.15 19.26
CA GLY A 20 10.55 0.71 18.99
C GLY A 20 9.38 0.02 19.70
N THR A 21 8.90 0.56 20.82
CA THR A 21 7.69 0.09 21.50
C THR A 21 6.44 0.52 20.73
N VAL A 22 6.40 1.77 20.24
CA VAL A 22 5.32 2.26 19.37
C VAL A 22 5.26 1.45 18.07
N ASP A 23 6.40 1.24 17.41
CA ASP A 23 6.50 0.45 16.18
C ASP A 23 5.98 -0.98 16.35
N ARG A 24 6.38 -1.66 17.43
CA ARG A 24 5.90 -3.01 17.74
C ARG A 24 4.40 -3.05 17.99
N ALA A 25 3.84 -2.06 18.69
CA ALA A 25 2.41 -2.00 18.98
C ALA A 25 1.57 -1.75 17.71
N LEU A 26 2.01 -0.82 16.86
CA LEU A 26 1.33 -0.48 15.60
C LEU A 26 1.39 -1.60 14.55
N HIS A 27 2.49 -2.38 14.53
CA HIS A 27 2.67 -3.50 13.61
C HIS A 27 2.35 -4.88 14.22
N ASN A 28 1.72 -4.93 15.40
CA ASN A 28 1.34 -6.17 16.08
C ASN A 28 2.51 -7.17 16.27
N ARG A 29 3.70 -6.68 16.60
CA ARG A 29 4.89 -7.52 16.84
C ARG A 29 4.90 -8.05 18.28
N ARG A 30 5.55 -9.21 18.50
CA ARG A 30 5.69 -9.84 19.83
C ARG A 30 6.48 -8.96 20.81
N GLY A 31 6.29 -9.21 22.11
CA GLY A 31 7.06 -8.56 23.19
C GLY A 31 6.45 -7.26 23.73
N ILE A 32 5.13 -7.08 23.59
CA ILE A 32 4.36 -5.98 24.19
C ILE A 32 3.09 -6.55 24.81
N SER A 33 2.71 -6.09 26.00
CA SER A 33 1.45 -6.47 26.63
C SER A 33 0.25 -5.81 25.95
N ASP A 34 -0.89 -6.50 25.94
CA ASP A 34 -2.11 -5.99 25.32
C ASP A 34 -2.55 -4.64 25.88
N ARG A 35 -2.33 -4.42 27.19
CA ARG A 35 -2.59 -3.14 27.85
C ARG A 35 -1.78 -2.00 27.24
N VAL A 36 -0.47 -2.20 27.02
CA VAL A 36 0.41 -1.18 26.43
C VAL A 36 0.07 -0.96 24.96
N LYS A 37 -0.21 -2.06 24.22
CA LYS A 37 -0.63 -1.99 22.82
C LYS A 37 -1.92 -1.17 22.65
N ALA A 38 -2.95 -1.45 23.45
CA ALA A 38 -4.21 -0.73 23.42
C ALA A 38 -4.02 0.77 23.70
N ARG A 39 -3.17 1.11 24.69
CA ARG A 39 -2.86 2.52 25.03
C ARG A 39 -2.19 3.25 23.87
N ILE A 40 -1.27 2.60 23.15
CA ILE A 40 -0.59 3.16 21.99
C ILE A 40 -1.56 3.36 20.82
N ILE A 41 -2.39 2.36 20.52
CA ILE A 41 -3.37 2.43 19.42
C ILE A 41 -4.39 3.55 19.67
N ALA A 42 -4.89 3.68 20.90
CA ALA A 42 -5.82 4.74 21.26
C ALA A 42 -5.19 6.12 21.07
N LYS A 43 -3.97 6.33 21.55
CA LYS A 43 -3.28 7.62 21.41
C LYS A 43 -2.91 7.92 19.95
N ALA A 44 -2.50 6.92 19.17
CA ALA A 44 -2.25 7.09 17.74
C ALA A 44 -3.51 7.57 17.01
N LYS A 45 -4.69 7.02 17.34
CA LYS A 45 -5.97 7.44 16.79
C LYS A 45 -6.34 8.86 17.20
N GLU A 46 -6.17 9.21 18.48
CA GLU A 46 -6.40 10.56 19.02
C GLU A 46 -5.55 11.62 18.30
N LEU A 47 -4.29 11.29 18.02
CA LEU A 47 -3.37 12.18 17.31
C LEU A 47 -3.58 12.19 15.78
N GLY A 48 -4.47 11.37 15.24
CA GLY A 48 -4.68 11.27 13.78
C GLY A 48 -3.49 10.66 13.05
N TYR A 49 -2.71 9.79 13.70
CA TYR A 49 -1.62 9.06 13.05
C TYR A 49 -2.17 8.15 11.95
N SER A 50 -1.67 8.33 10.74
CA SER A 50 -1.95 7.46 9.60
C SER A 50 -0.62 7.04 8.96
N PRO A 51 -0.28 5.75 8.94
CA PRO A 51 0.96 5.29 8.32
C PRO A 51 0.93 5.56 6.82
N ASN A 52 1.98 6.19 6.31
CA ASN A 52 2.16 6.36 4.87
C ASN A 52 2.54 5.00 4.24
N LYS A 53 1.55 4.34 3.64
CA LYS A 53 1.73 3.03 3.00
C LYS A 53 2.77 3.07 1.88
N ILE A 54 2.81 4.13 1.08
CA ILE A 54 3.78 4.29 -0.02
C ILE A 54 5.21 4.32 0.56
N ALA A 55 5.44 5.11 1.61
CA ALA A 55 6.73 5.16 2.29
C ALA A 55 7.10 3.81 2.96
N GLN A 56 6.13 3.08 3.52
CA GLN A 56 6.37 1.72 4.01
C GLN A 56 6.80 0.78 2.89
N PHE A 57 6.10 0.78 1.76
CA PHE A 57 6.47 -0.05 0.60
C PHE A 57 7.88 0.27 0.11
N LEU A 58 8.21 1.56 -0.05
CA LEU A 58 9.55 2.04 -0.41
C LEU A 58 10.63 1.50 0.54
N VAL A 59 10.44 1.61 1.85
CA VAL A 59 11.41 1.13 2.85
C VAL A 59 11.55 -0.39 2.84
N THR A 60 10.46 -1.12 2.57
CA THR A 60 10.55 -2.59 2.49
C THR A 60 11.25 -3.10 1.23
N GLY A 61 11.42 -2.26 0.20
CA GLY A 61 11.99 -2.64 -1.08
C GLY A 61 11.20 -3.73 -1.82
N ARG A 62 9.96 -3.99 -1.41
CA ARG A 62 9.11 -5.02 -2.02
C ARG A 62 8.45 -4.44 -3.27
N SER A 63 8.55 -5.16 -4.37
CA SER A 63 7.78 -4.89 -5.58
C SER A 63 6.43 -5.60 -5.54
N VAL A 64 5.42 -4.95 -6.08
CA VAL A 64 4.09 -5.51 -6.32
C VAL A 64 3.98 -5.81 -7.81
N ASN A 65 3.71 -7.08 -8.14
CA ASN A 65 3.47 -7.49 -9.52
C ASN A 65 1.97 -7.53 -9.78
N ILE A 66 1.50 -6.78 -10.77
CA ILE A 66 0.10 -6.71 -11.18
C ILE A 66 -0.01 -7.22 -12.62
N ALA A 67 -0.84 -8.23 -12.84
CA ALA A 67 -1.21 -8.65 -14.19
C ALA A 67 -2.56 -8.04 -14.57
N ILE A 68 -2.63 -7.39 -15.73
CA ILE A 68 -3.87 -6.81 -16.27
C ILE A 68 -4.20 -7.53 -17.57
N ILE A 69 -5.39 -8.12 -17.63
CA ILE A 69 -5.93 -8.80 -18.82
C ILE A 69 -6.99 -7.89 -19.44
N THR A 70 -6.81 -7.51 -20.70
CA THR A 70 -7.72 -6.59 -21.40
C THR A 70 -8.13 -7.14 -22.76
N PRO A 71 -9.28 -6.73 -23.31
CA PRO A 71 -9.72 -7.13 -24.66
C PRO A 71 -8.92 -6.49 -25.82
N GLY A 72 -7.88 -5.71 -25.54
CA GLY A 72 -6.99 -5.11 -26.56
C GLY A 72 -7.62 -4.03 -27.45
N ASP A 73 -8.79 -3.50 -27.10
CA ASP A 73 -9.45 -2.44 -27.90
C ASP A 73 -8.79 -1.05 -27.71
N LEU A 74 -9.21 -0.09 -28.54
CA LEU A 74 -8.68 1.28 -28.55
C LEU A 74 -8.85 2.01 -27.19
N LEU A 75 -9.87 1.66 -26.39
CA LEU A 75 -10.07 2.24 -25.07
C LEU A 75 -8.96 1.74 -24.13
N TRP A 76 -8.69 0.45 -24.13
CA TRP A 76 -7.67 -0.15 -23.26
C TRP A 76 -6.25 0.27 -23.63
N GLU A 77 -5.97 0.54 -24.91
CA GLU A 77 -4.69 1.12 -25.32
C GLU A 77 -4.46 2.52 -24.72
N LYS A 78 -5.51 3.36 -24.66
CA LYS A 78 -5.41 4.67 -23.99
C LYS A 78 -5.20 4.53 -22.48
N VAL A 79 -5.86 3.56 -21.84
CA VAL A 79 -5.68 3.27 -20.41
C VAL A 79 -4.25 2.82 -20.11
N LYS A 80 -3.72 1.92 -20.94
CA LYS A 80 -2.34 1.41 -20.86
C LYS A 80 -1.32 2.54 -21.00
N GLN A 81 -1.50 3.44 -21.96
CA GLN A 81 -0.64 4.61 -22.14
C GLN A 81 -0.66 5.53 -20.91
N GLY A 82 -1.86 5.88 -20.41
CA GLY A 82 -1.98 6.73 -19.22
C GLY A 82 -1.32 6.12 -17.99
N ALA A 83 -1.50 4.81 -17.78
CA ALA A 83 -0.87 4.08 -16.69
C ALA A 83 0.67 4.06 -16.83
N GLN A 84 1.19 3.81 -18.03
CA GLN A 84 2.63 3.81 -18.30
C GLN A 84 3.27 5.20 -18.09
N SER A 85 2.60 6.27 -18.54
CA SER A 85 3.08 7.64 -18.31
C SER A 85 3.17 7.96 -16.82
N PHE A 86 2.14 7.59 -16.04
CA PHE A 86 2.18 7.80 -14.59
C PHE A 86 3.26 6.97 -13.90
N LEU A 87 3.40 5.69 -14.28
CA LEU A 87 4.43 4.82 -13.72
C LEU A 87 5.84 5.32 -14.01
N SER A 88 6.10 5.89 -15.20
CA SER A 88 7.42 6.45 -15.51
C SER A 88 7.85 7.61 -14.62
N VAL A 89 6.90 8.31 -13.99
CA VAL A 89 7.16 9.38 -13.01
C VAL A 89 7.37 8.81 -11.61
N LEU A 90 6.86 7.59 -11.36
CA LEU A 90 7.13 6.85 -10.14
C LEU A 90 8.45 6.07 -10.27
N ASP A 91 9.11 5.82 -9.15
CA ASP A 91 10.24 4.89 -9.14
C ASP A 91 9.69 3.48 -9.46
N ASN A 92 9.94 2.99 -10.68
CA ASN A 92 9.46 1.72 -11.25
C ASN A 92 9.85 0.47 -10.43
N ARG A 93 10.58 0.63 -9.32
CA ARG A 93 10.97 -0.45 -8.42
C ARG A 93 9.85 -0.96 -7.53
N ILE A 94 8.76 -0.20 -7.38
CA ILE A 94 7.66 -0.55 -6.46
C ILE A 94 6.56 -1.35 -7.14
N VAL A 95 6.20 -1.03 -8.39
CA VAL A 95 5.05 -1.64 -9.08
C VAL A 95 5.47 -2.09 -10.47
N ASN A 96 5.39 -3.39 -10.72
CA ASN A 96 5.55 -3.97 -12.05
C ASN A 96 4.17 -4.32 -12.59
N ILE A 97 3.80 -3.74 -13.74
CA ILE A 97 2.55 -4.10 -14.43
C ILE A 97 2.88 -4.91 -15.68
N LYS A 98 2.30 -6.11 -15.76
CA LYS A 98 2.35 -6.96 -16.95
C LYS A 98 0.97 -6.94 -17.62
N TRP A 99 0.94 -6.47 -18.87
CA TRP A 99 -0.28 -6.38 -19.66
C TRP A 99 -0.41 -7.63 -20.53
N HIS A 100 -1.61 -8.20 -20.56
CA HIS A 100 -1.99 -9.33 -21.38
C HIS A 100 -3.25 -8.96 -22.15
N GLU A 101 -3.22 -9.17 -23.45
CA GLU A 101 -4.38 -8.99 -24.32
C GLU A 101 -5.07 -10.34 -24.50
N THR A 102 -6.40 -10.35 -24.42
CA THR A 102 -7.22 -11.53 -24.70
C THR A 102 -8.20 -11.18 -25.81
N SER A 103 -8.26 -12.01 -26.84
CA SER A 103 -9.36 -11.94 -27.80
C SER A 103 -10.62 -12.43 -27.10
N VAL A 104 -11.62 -11.56 -26.98
CA VAL A 104 -12.95 -11.93 -26.47
C VAL A 104 -13.65 -12.97 -27.38
N HIS A 105 -13.04 -13.30 -28.54
CA HIS A 105 -13.52 -14.30 -29.49
C HIS A 105 -13.26 -15.76 -29.08
N ASP A 106 -12.36 -16.03 -28.13
CA ASP A 106 -12.03 -17.42 -27.73
C ASP A 106 -12.79 -17.91 -26.48
N ALA A 107 -13.61 -17.05 -25.87
CA ALA A 107 -14.52 -17.45 -24.81
C ALA A 107 -15.83 -18.00 -25.39
N VAL A 108 -15.74 -19.04 -26.22
CA VAL A 108 -16.91 -19.90 -26.47
C VAL A 108 -17.18 -20.63 -25.16
N TYR A 109 -18.16 -20.12 -24.42
CA TYR A 109 -18.80 -20.85 -23.34
C TYR A 109 -19.46 -22.08 -23.96
N GLU A 110 -18.82 -23.25 -23.88
CA GLU A 110 -19.50 -24.53 -24.08
C GLU A 110 -20.27 -24.86 -22.79
N PRO A 111 -21.61 -24.76 -22.77
CA PRO A 111 -22.37 -25.27 -21.65
C PRO A 111 -22.15 -26.79 -21.58
N ALA A 112 -21.73 -27.27 -20.42
CA ALA A 112 -21.68 -28.70 -20.15
C ALA A 112 -23.09 -29.30 -20.33
N HIS A 113 -23.22 -30.21 -21.29
CA HIS A 113 -24.38 -31.08 -21.45
C HIS A 113 -24.27 -32.28 -20.51
#